data_AF-A0A4S9SYD1-F1
#
_entry.id   AF-A0A4S9SYD1-F1
#
_cell.length_a   1.000
_cell.length_b   1.000
_cell.length_c   1.000
_cell.angle_alpha   90.00
_cell.angle_beta   90.00
_cell.angle_gamma   90.00
#
_symmetry.space_group_name_H-M   'P 1'
#
loop_
_entity.id
_entity.type
_entity.pdbx_description
1 polymer ?
#
loop_
_entity_poly.entity_id
_entity_poly.type
_entity_poly.pdbx_seq_one_letter_code
_entity_poly.pdbx_strand_id
1 'polypeptide(L)'
;CVGRDFPIALTREELEAGDECHPDEAKVLGDYLKVDWNAQQAAEKFTSPVLQEQDTFATLYRPWGLLSTALIELPADRQKLVELLLAIQSMLSSQRLDWPQLPGWAAMWSDLADWEHWPTEEKAKLSGYFTNRGAAEAEMFLRGITGIPVRWGYAASSLICFRRPGLDCFIIPVHAWLKVAGSRLSAELDSEKRTTLRGSRYNTRGRHMDSPCQTMI
;
A
#
# COMPACT_ATOMS: atom_id res chain seq x y z
N CYS A 1 -10.69 -11.55 13.48
CA CYS A 1 -10.49 -12.59 14.51
C CYS A 1 -9.72 -11.99 15.68
N VAL A 2 -10.13 -12.23 16.92
CA VAL A 2 -9.49 -11.66 18.13
C VAL A 2 -8.61 -12.76 18.74
N GLY A 3 -7.31 -12.71 18.45
CA GLY A 3 -6.31 -13.67 18.91
C GLY A 3 -4.97 -13.32 18.26
N ARG A 4 -4.09 -12.67 19.00
CA ARG A 4 -2.88 -11.98 18.52
C ARG A 4 -1.72 -12.94 18.25
N ASP A 5 -1.95 -13.99 17.48
CA ASP A 5 -0.91 -14.95 17.14
C ASP A 5 -0.78 -15.01 15.62
N PHE A 6 0.23 -14.29 15.11
CA PHE A 6 0.70 -14.50 13.74
C PHE A 6 1.29 -15.93 13.66
N PRO A 7 1.15 -16.65 12.54
CA PRO A 7 1.83 -17.92 12.38
C PRO A 7 3.35 -17.68 12.46
N ILE A 8 4.04 -18.38 13.36
CA ILE A 8 5.47 -18.21 13.65
C ILE A 8 6.24 -19.40 13.12
N ALA A 9 7.26 -19.14 12.31
CA ALA A 9 8.20 -20.14 11.84
C ALA A 9 9.02 -20.70 13.00
N LEU A 10 8.96 -22.02 13.19
CA LEU A 10 9.78 -22.74 14.16
C LEU A 10 11.10 -23.22 13.55
N THR A 11 11.16 -23.29 12.22
CA THR A 11 12.30 -23.73 11.42
C THR A 11 12.63 -22.75 10.29
N ARG A 12 13.84 -22.87 9.72
CA ARG A 12 14.26 -22.06 8.57
C ARG A 12 13.50 -22.48 7.32
N GLU A 13 13.19 -23.76 7.21
CA GLU A 13 12.44 -24.34 6.10
C GLU A 13 11.00 -23.80 6.04
N GLU A 14 10.32 -23.67 7.17
CA GLU A 14 8.99 -23.02 7.27
C GLU A 14 9.05 -21.54 6.90
N LEU A 15 10.11 -20.85 7.33
CA LEU A 15 10.36 -19.45 7.02
C LEU A 15 10.60 -19.22 5.52
N GLU A 16 11.36 -20.12 4.89
CA GLU A 16 11.64 -20.10 3.45
C GLU A 16 10.40 -20.50 2.61
N ALA A 17 9.48 -21.29 3.17
CA ALA A 17 8.20 -21.61 2.54
C ALA A 17 7.27 -20.38 2.43
N GLY A 18 7.50 -19.34 3.24
CA GLY A 18 6.87 -18.01 3.08
C GLY A 18 5.49 -17.84 3.72
N ASP A 19 4.92 -18.89 4.32
CA ASP A 19 3.61 -18.85 4.97
C ASP A 19 3.68 -18.39 6.43
N GLU A 20 4.87 -18.34 7.03
CA GLU A 20 5.09 -18.08 8.45
C GLU A 20 6.04 -16.90 8.71
N CYS A 21 5.88 -16.24 9.85
CA CYS A 21 6.62 -15.04 10.24
C CYS A 21 7.86 -15.41 11.05
N HIS A 22 8.92 -14.60 10.96
CA HIS A 22 10.08 -14.78 11.83
C HIS A 22 9.68 -14.52 13.30
N PRO A 23 10.10 -15.36 14.27
CA PRO A 23 9.70 -15.24 15.67
C PRO A 23 10.05 -13.86 16.27
N ASP A 24 11.24 -13.34 15.99
CA ASP A 24 11.64 -12.02 16.48
C ASP A 24 10.82 -10.87 15.87
N GLU A 25 10.46 -10.95 14.59
CA GLU A 25 9.63 -9.94 13.91
C GLU A 25 8.23 -9.93 14.52
N ALA A 26 7.61 -11.11 14.68
CA ALA A 26 6.30 -11.28 15.29
C ALA A 26 6.28 -10.81 16.75
N LYS A 27 7.34 -11.13 17.52
CA LYS A 27 7.47 -10.69 18.91
C LYS A 27 7.60 -9.18 19.01
N VAL A 28 8.48 -8.56 18.23
CA VAL A 28 8.67 -7.10 18.26
C VAL A 28 7.40 -6.37 17.87
N LEU A 29 6.70 -6.84 16.84
CA LEU A 29 5.42 -6.26 16.45
C LEU A 29 4.38 -6.40 17.57
N GLY A 30 4.27 -7.60 18.16
CA GLY A 30 3.37 -7.84 19.28
C GLY A 30 3.65 -6.94 20.49
N ASP A 31 4.93 -6.75 20.82
CA ASP A 31 5.37 -5.87 21.91
C ASP A 31 5.06 -4.40 21.59
N TYR A 32 5.35 -3.93 20.37
CA TYR A 32 5.08 -2.55 19.94
C TYR A 32 3.59 -2.20 19.93
N LEU A 33 2.73 -3.17 19.59
CA LEU A 33 1.28 -2.97 19.59
C LEU A 33 0.70 -2.98 21.02
N LYS A 34 1.27 -3.76 21.94
CA LYS A 34 0.78 -3.91 23.32
C LYS A 34 1.34 -2.87 24.29
N VAL A 35 2.59 -2.47 24.08
CA VAL A 35 3.37 -1.59 24.96
C VAL A 35 3.61 -0.26 24.22
N ASP A 36 3.67 0.86 24.92
CA ASP A 36 4.08 2.14 24.31
C ASP A 36 5.59 2.17 24.06
N TRP A 37 6.02 1.35 23.10
CA TRP A 37 7.35 1.41 22.53
C TRP A 37 7.48 2.59 21.56
N ASN A 38 8.69 3.13 21.47
CA ASN A 38 9.02 4.09 20.44
C ASN A 38 9.06 3.41 19.06
N ALA A 39 8.39 3.98 18.05
CA ALA A 39 8.37 3.48 16.68
C ALA A 39 9.78 3.29 16.08
N GLN A 40 10.74 4.15 16.43
CA GLN A 40 12.13 4.05 15.99
C GLN A 40 12.83 2.81 16.56
N GLN A 41 12.68 2.58 17.87
CA GLN A 41 13.27 1.41 18.52
C GLN A 41 12.61 0.11 18.05
N ALA A 42 11.30 0.15 17.79
CA ALA A 42 10.58 -0.96 17.20
C ALA A 42 11.08 -1.24 15.77
N ALA A 43 11.25 -0.22 14.93
CA ALA A 43 11.76 -0.36 13.57
C ALA A 43 13.14 -1.02 13.51
N GLU A 44 14.06 -0.57 14.36
CA GLU A 44 15.41 -1.16 14.47
C GLU A 44 15.37 -2.64 14.84
N LYS A 45 14.61 -2.99 15.88
CA LYS A 45 14.50 -4.39 16.33
C LYS A 45 13.72 -5.25 15.34
N PHE A 46 12.69 -4.71 14.72
CA PHE A 46 11.82 -5.42 13.77
C PHE A 46 12.57 -5.77 12.49
N THR A 47 13.42 -4.88 12.00
CA THR A 47 14.21 -5.11 10.78
C THR A 47 15.55 -5.79 11.03
N SER A 48 16.02 -5.87 12.28
CA SER A 48 17.30 -6.48 12.60
C SER A 48 17.49 -7.90 12.06
N PRO A 49 16.50 -8.82 12.11
CA PRO A 49 16.67 -10.16 11.56
C PRO A 49 16.98 -10.13 10.07
N VAL A 50 16.18 -9.42 9.28
CA VAL A 50 16.34 -9.37 7.82
C VAL A 50 17.61 -8.63 7.38
N LEU A 51 18.04 -7.62 8.14
CA LEU A 51 19.28 -6.88 7.87
C LEU A 51 20.55 -7.70 8.13
N GLN A 52 20.45 -8.81 8.87
CA GLN A 52 21.57 -9.73 9.14
C GLN A 52 21.64 -10.89 8.14
N GLU A 53 20.64 -11.01 7.25
CA GLU A 53 20.61 -12.07 6.26
C GLU A 53 21.54 -11.80 5.08
N GLN A 54 22.00 -12.89 4.45
CA GLN A 54 23.00 -12.84 3.39
C GLN A 54 22.49 -12.13 2.12
N ASP A 55 21.19 -12.27 1.81
CA ASP A 55 20.52 -11.52 0.75
C ASP A 55 19.33 -10.76 1.34
N THR A 56 19.62 -9.60 1.93
CA THR A 56 18.62 -8.74 2.55
C THR A 56 17.46 -8.44 1.60
N PHE A 57 17.74 -8.10 0.34
CA PHE A 57 16.70 -7.71 -0.62
C PHE A 57 15.72 -8.85 -0.91
N ALA A 58 16.24 -10.07 -1.05
CA ALA A 58 15.42 -11.24 -1.29
C ALA A 58 14.54 -11.61 -0.09
N THR A 59 14.80 -11.08 1.11
CA THR A 59 14.07 -11.47 2.33
C THR A 59 13.28 -10.35 2.99
N LEU A 60 13.36 -9.11 2.46
CA LEU A 60 12.51 -7.99 2.87
C LEU A 60 11.01 -8.22 2.64
N TYR A 61 10.60 -9.17 1.78
CA TYR A 61 9.19 -9.51 1.57
C TYR A 61 8.53 -10.06 2.84
N ARG A 62 9.28 -10.73 3.72
CA ARG A 62 8.75 -11.36 4.93
C ARG A 62 8.26 -10.35 5.97
N PRO A 63 9.11 -9.42 6.48
CA PRO A 63 8.64 -8.37 7.39
C PRO A 63 7.55 -7.51 6.74
N TRP A 64 7.57 -7.34 5.41
CA TRP A 64 6.52 -6.65 4.69
C TRP A 64 5.19 -7.42 4.71
N GLY A 65 5.18 -8.73 4.46
CA GLY A 65 3.98 -9.57 4.52
C GLY A 65 3.31 -9.53 5.89
N LEU A 66 4.12 -9.55 6.95
CA LEU A 66 3.65 -9.39 8.32
C LEU A 66 3.00 -8.02 8.56
N LEU A 67 3.67 -6.92 8.18
CA LEU A 67 3.13 -5.56 8.35
C LEU A 67 1.85 -5.33 7.51
N SER A 68 1.83 -5.85 6.28
CA SER A 68 0.67 -5.78 5.39
C SER A 68 -0.54 -6.49 5.99
N THR A 69 -0.33 -7.69 6.52
CA THR A 69 -1.38 -8.46 7.20
C THR A 69 -1.86 -7.71 8.44
N ALA A 70 -0.95 -7.20 9.27
CA ALA A 70 -1.30 -6.44 10.46
C ALA A 70 -2.13 -5.19 10.14
N LEU A 71 -1.77 -4.43 9.10
CA LEU A 71 -2.49 -3.22 8.68
C LEU A 71 -3.96 -3.48 8.30
N ILE A 72 -4.24 -4.64 7.73
CA ILE A 72 -5.57 -5.04 7.27
C ILE A 72 -6.37 -5.68 8.40
N GLU A 73 -5.75 -6.56 9.17
CA GLU A 73 -6.42 -7.35 10.22
C GLU A 73 -6.58 -6.57 11.54
N LEU A 74 -5.75 -5.55 11.79
CA LEU A 74 -5.73 -4.77 13.03
C LEU A 74 -6.09 -3.29 12.79
N PRO A 75 -7.33 -2.97 12.36
CA PRO A 75 -7.72 -1.60 12.03
C PRO A 75 -7.67 -0.64 13.23
N ALA A 76 -7.78 -1.16 14.47
CA ALA A 76 -7.67 -0.37 15.69
C ALA A 76 -6.24 0.14 15.94
N ASP A 77 -5.24 -0.57 15.44
CA ASP A 77 -3.81 -0.28 15.65
C ASP A 77 -3.16 0.37 14.42
N ARG A 78 -3.94 0.69 13.39
CA ARG A 78 -3.45 1.16 12.08
C ARG A 78 -2.53 2.37 12.19
N GLN A 79 -2.87 3.35 13.01
CA GLN A 79 -2.05 4.54 13.21
C GLN A 79 -0.65 4.18 13.75
N LYS A 80 -0.55 3.28 14.73
CA LYS A 80 0.74 2.77 15.24
C LYS A 80 1.50 2.02 14.15
N LEU A 81 0.82 1.17 13.37
CA LEU A 81 1.45 0.43 12.28
C LEU A 81 2.01 1.36 11.19
N VAL A 82 1.31 2.44 10.84
CA VAL A 82 1.80 3.44 9.88
C VAL A 82 2.98 4.23 10.46
N GLU A 83 3.00 4.51 11.77
CA GLU A 83 4.15 5.12 12.44
C GLU A 83 5.40 4.21 12.41
N LEU A 84 5.22 2.91 12.63
CA LEU A 84 6.29 1.93 12.48
C LEU A 84 6.83 1.90 11.04
N LEU A 85 5.95 1.91 10.04
CA LEU A 85 6.36 1.97 8.63
C LEU A 85 7.16 3.24 8.29
N LEU A 86 6.74 4.40 8.82
CA LEU A 86 7.49 5.65 8.66
C LEU A 86 8.89 5.57 9.28
N ALA A 87 9.00 4.98 10.48
CA ALA A 87 10.27 4.79 11.15
C ALA A 87 11.20 3.85 10.36
N ILE A 88 10.67 2.73 9.86
CA ILE A 88 11.40 1.80 8.98
C ILE A 88 11.87 2.54 7.71
N GLN A 89 10.98 3.26 7.02
CA GLN A 89 11.33 4.02 5.80
C GLN A 89 12.45 5.03 6.07
N SER A 90 12.35 5.81 7.15
CA SER A 90 13.35 6.80 7.54
C SER A 90 14.73 6.15 7.78
N MET A 91 14.73 5.05 8.53
CA MET A 91 15.94 4.29 8.84
C MET A 91 16.57 3.67 7.58
N LEU A 92 15.79 3.00 6.73
CA LEU A 92 16.30 2.29 5.55
C LEU A 92 16.72 3.23 4.41
N SER A 93 16.15 4.44 4.36
CA SER A 93 16.61 5.50 3.44
C SER A 93 18.10 5.81 3.64
N SER A 94 18.61 5.70 4.87
CA SER A 94 20.03 5.86 5.18
C SER A 94 20.90 4.69 4.71
N GLN A 95 20.29 3.52 4.48
CA GLN A 95 20.96 2.28 4.08
C GLN A 95 20.88 1.99 2.57
N ARG A 96 20.32 2.92 1.76
CA ARG A 96 20.10 2.77 0.30
C ARG A 96 19.19 1.59 -0.08
N LEU A 97 18.38 1.10 0.84
CA LEU A 97 17.35 0.10 0.56
C LEU A 97 16.10 0.85 0.05
N ASP A 98 15.81 0.71 -1.24
CA ASP A 98 14.61 1.31 -1.86
C ASP A 98 13.38 0.44 -1.52
N TRP A 99 12.91 0.56 -0.28
CA TRP A 99 11.72 -0.11 0.27
C TRP A 99 10.47 -0.07 -0.66
N PRO A 100 10.19 1.04 -1.37
CA PRO A 100 9.16 1.09 -2.43
C PRO A 100 9.27 0.07 -3.57
N GLN A 101 10.47 -0.43 -3.86
CA GLN A 101 10.72 -1.35 -4.99
C GLN A 101 10.61 -2.82 -4.60
N LEU A 102 10.15 -3.11 -3.37
CA LEU A 102 10.02 -4.49 -2.93
C LEU A 102 9.03 -5.27 -3.81
N PRO A 103 9.39 -6.49 -4.23
CA PRO A 103 8.47 -7.41 -4.87
C PRO A 103 7.21 -7.55 -3.99
N GLY A 104 6.04 -7.36 -4.59
CA GLY A 104 4.77 -7.43 -3.87
C GLY A 104 4.20 -6.08 -3.42
N TRP A 105 4.99 -4.98 -3.37
CA TRP A 105 4.42 -3.67 -3.00
C TRP A 105 3.32 -3.25 -3.97
N ALA A 106 3.48 -3.45 -5.27
CA ALA A 106 2.45 -3.18 -6.28
C ALA A 106 1.61 -4.43 -6.65
N ALA A 107 2.23 -5.62 -6.66
CA ALA A 107 1.62 -6.85 -7.17
C ALA A 107 0.55 -7.42 -6.22
N MET A 108 0.72 -7.28 -4.90
CA MET A 108 -0.28 -7.73 -3.92
C MET A 108 -1.66 -7.08 -4.17
N TRP A 109 -1.71 -5.91 -4.82
CA TRP A 109 -2.93 -5.17 -5.17
C TRP A 109 -3.58 -5.59 -6.49
N SER A 110 -2.83 -6.23 -7.38
CA SER A 110 -3.29 -6.68 -8.70
C SER A 110 -4.14 -7.96 -8.61
N ASP A 111 -3.87 -8.81 -7.62
CA ASP A 111 -4.48 -10.13 -7.49
C ASP A 111 -5.96 -10.10 -7.04
N LEU A 112 -6.52 -8.90 -6.89
CA LEU A 112 -7.94 -8.66 -6.65
C LEU A 112 -8.84 -8.94 -7.87
N ALA A 113 -8.33 -9.56 -8.94
CA ALA A 113 -9.01 -9.69 -10.23
C ALA A 113 -9.91 -10.94 -10.39
N ASP A 114 -9.75 -11.99 -9.58
CA ASP A 114 -10.43 -13.30 -9.79
C ASP A 114 -11.72 -13.54 -8.96
N TRP A 115 -12.19 -12.51 -8.29
CA TRP A 115 -13.30 -12.48 -7.33
C TRP A 115 -14.72 -12.72 -7.92
N GLU A 116 -14.90 -12.67 -9.25
CA GLU A 116 -16.20 -12.87 -9.92
C GLU A 116 -16.84 -14.24 -9.58
N HIS A 117 -16.03 -15.20 -9.13
CA HIS A 117 -16.43 -16.59 -8.90
C HIS A 117 -16.71 -16.96 -7.44
N TRP A 118 -16.57 -16.03 -6.49
CA TRP A 118 -16.63 -16.37 -5.05
C TRP A 118 -18.07 -16.48 -4.52
N PRO A 119 -18.38 -17.44 -3.63
CA PRO A 119 -19.68 -17.57 -2.95
C PRO A 119 -20.10 -16.32 -2.15
N THR A 120 -21.42 -16.06 -2.07
CA THR A 120 -21.99 -14.86 -1.40
C THR A 120 -21.62 -14.72 0.08
N GLU A 121 -21.51 -15.82 0.82
CA GLU A 121 -21.12 -15.79 2.25
C GLU A 121 -19.65 -15.37 2.43
N GLU A 122 -18.78 -15.71 1.48
CA GLU A 122 -17.37 -15.31 1.49
C GLU A 122 -17.24 -13.82 1.16
N LYS A 123 -18.10 -13.29 0.27
CA LYS A 123 -18.14 -11.86 -0.06
C LYS A 123 -18.38 -10.97 1.17
N ALA A 124 -19.21 -11.40 2.12
CA ALA A 124 -19.47 -10.63 3.34
C ALA A 124 -18.23 -10.55 4.26
N LYS A 125 -17.48 -11.65 4.41
CA LYS A 125 -16.22 -11.66 5.17
C LYS A 125 -15.15 -10.81 4.49
N LEU A 126 -15.08 -10.90 3.16
CA LEU A 126 -14.15 -10.14 2.34
C LEU A 126 -14.44 -8.64 2.31
N SER A 127 -15.70 -8.23 2.46
CA SER A 127 -16.09 -6.81 2.54
C SER A 127 -15.35 -6.07 3.67
N GLY A 128 -15.27 -6.67 4.86
CA GLY A 128 -14.51 -6.10 5.97
C GLY A 128 -13.02 -6.00 5.67
N TYR A 129 -12.46 -7.08 5.12
CA TYR A 129 -11.06 -7.14 4.68
C TYR A 129 -10.73 -6.04 3.66
N PHE A 130 -11.53 -5.87 2.61
CA PHE A 130 -11.32 -4.84 1.59
C PHE A 130 -11.54 -3.42 2.11
N THR A 131 -12.49 -3.23 3.03
CA THR A 131 -12.67 -1.94 3.71
C THR A 131 -11.40 -1.56 4.46
N ASN A 132 -10.88 -2.47 5.28
CA ASN A 132 -9.67 -2.21 6.08
C ASN A 132 -8.45 -2.00 5.19
N ARG A 133 -8.34 -2.78 4.13
CA ARG A 133 -7.29 -2.68 3.12
C ARG A 133 -7.28 -1.31 2.44
N GLY A 134 -8.40 -0.87 1.87
CA GLY A 134 -8.50 0.46 1.25
C GLY A 134 -8.25 1.61 2.23
N ALA A 135 -8.67 1.45 3.49
CA ALA A 135 -8.40 2.44 4.53
C ALA A 135 -6.90 2.49 4.92
N ALA A 136 -6.25 1.34 5.05
CA ALA A 136 -4.82 1.26 5.31
C ALA A 136 -4.00 1.92 4.20
N GLU A 137 -4.31 1.64 2.93
CA GLU A 137 -3.65 2.27 1.79
C GLU A 137 -3.78 3.79 1.79
N ALA A 138 -5.01 4.28 1.96
CA ALA A 138 -5.28 5.69 1.94
C ALA A 138 -4.57 6.43 3.08
N GLU A 139 -4.45 5.79 4.24
CA GLU A 139 -3.70 6.35 5.38
C GLU A 139 -2.20 6.39 5.10
N MET A 140 -1.64 5.31 4.56
CA MET A 140 -0.23 5.28 4.15
C MET A 140 0.07 6.35 3.07
N PHE A 141 -0.83 6.54 2.11
CA PHE A 141 -0.75 7.62 1.12
C PHE A 141 -0.75 9.01 1.77
N LEU A 142 -1.69 9.29 2.68
CA LEU A 142 -1.75 10.58 3.38
C LEU A 142 -0.52 10.86 4.23
N ARG A 143 0.09 9.81 4.78
CA ARG A 143 1.27 9.89 5.65
C ARG A 143 2.58 9.94 4.87
N GLY A 144 2.53 9.84 3.55
CA GLY A 144 3.71 9.95 2.69
C GLY A 144 4.62 8.71 2.75
N ILE A 145 4.03 7.52 2.97
CA ILE A 145 4.74 6.27 2.74
C ILE A 145 5.11 6.19 1.26
N THR A 146 6.39 6.01 0.99
CA THR A 146 6.94 5.98 -0.36
C THR A 146 6.49 4.69 -1.04
N GLY A 147 6.27 4.73 -2.36
CA GLY A 147 5.75 3.59 -3.12
C GLY A 147 4.22 3.53 -3.21
N ILE A 148 3.49 4.43 -2.54
CA ILE A 148 2.03 4.58 -2.70
C ILE A 148 1.72 5.86 -3.48
N PRO A 149 1.67 5.79 -4.81
CA PRO A 149 1.43 6.94 -5.66
C PRO A 149 -0.06 7.33 -5.69
N VAL A 150 -0.33 8.62 -5.89
CA VAL A 150 -1.70 9.15 -6.08
C VAL A 150 -2.50 8.40 -7.16
N ARG A 151 -1.81 7.91 -8.21
CA ARG A 151 -2.42 7.14 -9.31
C ARG A 151 -3.12 5.87 -8.83
N TRP A 152 -2.78 5.31 -7.67
CA TRP A 152 -3.48 4.16 -7.12
C TRP A 152 -4.88 4.53 -6.61
N GLY A 153 -5.03 5.67 -5.93
CA GLY A 153 -6.34 6.20 -5.56
C GLY A 153 -7.23 6.45 -6.79
N TYR A 154 -6.63 6.94 -7.90
CA TYR A 154 -7.34 7.07 -9.17
C TYR A 154 -7.65 5.74 -9.84
N ALA A 155 -6.72 4.79 -9.85
CA ALA A 155 -6.93 3.45 -10.40
C ALA A 155 -8.07 2.75 -9.66
N ALA A 156 -8.04 2.74 -8.33
CA ALA A 156 -9.13 2.24 -7.49
C ALA A 156 -10.46 2.92 -7.86
N SER A 157 -10.49 4.26 -7.91
CA SER A 157 -11.70 5.02 -8.27
C SER A 157 -12.21 4.68 -9.68
N SER A 158 -11.32 4.44 -10.64
CA SER A 158 -11.67 4.10 -12.01
C SER A 158 -12.32 2.71 -12.14
N LEU A 159 -12.10 1.81 -11.17
CA LEU A 159 -12.75 0.49 -11.15
C LEU A 159 -14.27 0.60 -11.14
N ILE A 160 -14.82 1.66 -10.54
CA ILE A 160 -16.26 1.94 -10.54
C ILE A 160 -16.80 2.12 -11.96
N CYS A 161 -16.01 2.71 -12.85
CA CYS A 161 -16.43 3.03 -14.22
C CYS A 161 -16.63 1.79 -15.10
N PHE A 162 -16.00 0.66 -14.76
CA PHE A 162 -16.02 -0.54 -15.61
C PHE A 162 -17.32 -1.36 -15.50
N ARG A 163 -18.19 -1.07 -14.52
CA ARG A 163 -19.52 -1.73 -14.34
C ARG A 163 -19.48 -3.26 -14.49
N ARG A 164 -18.43 -3.91 -14.01
CA ARG A 164 -18.23 -5.37 -14.12
C ARG A 164 -19.12 -6.13 -13.12
N PRO A 165 -19.47 -7.40 -13.41
CA PRO A 165 -20.18 -8.26 -12.47
C PRO A 165 -19.48 -8.26 -11.12
N GLY A 166 -20.18 -7.75 -10.09
CA GLY A 166 -19.78 -7.72 -8.69
C GLY A 166 -19.12 -6.40 -8.18
N LEU A 167 -19.29 -5.31 -8.95
CA LEU A 167 -18.88 -3.95 -8.58
C LEU A 167 -19.14 -3.58 -7.09
N ASP A 168 -20.14 -4.17 -6.45
CA ASP A 168 -20.43 -4.08 -5.02
C ASP A 168 -19.25 -4.46 -4.11
N CYS A 169 -18.34 -5.31 -4.57
CA CYS A 169 -17.11 -5.65 -3.84
C CYS A 169 -16.02 -4.59 -4.01
N PHE A 170 -15.90 -3.97 -5.19
CA PHE A 170 -14.90 -2.93 -5.48
C PHE A 170 -15.28 -1.56 -4.95
N ILE A 171 -16.57 -1.26 -4.82
CA ILE A 171 -17.02 0.03 -4.31
C ILE A 171 -16.60 0.25 -2.85
N ILE A 172 -16.40 -0.84 -2.10
CA ILE A 172 -16.02 -0.82 -0.69
C ILE A 172 -14.60 -0.25 -0.47
N PRO A 173 -13.52 -0.80 -1.07
CA PRO A 173 -12.19 -0.23 -0.94
C PRO A 173 -12.11 1.18 -1.54
N VAL A 174 -12.85 1.47 -2.63
CA VAL A 174 -12.90 2.82 -3.21
C VAL A 174 -13.55 3.81 -2.24
N HIS A 175 -14.67 3.43 -1.62
CA HIS A 175 -15.31 4.23 -0.60
C HIS A 175 -14.36 4.47 0.59
N ALA A 176 -13.60 3.46 1.03
CA ALA A 176 -12.60 3.63 2.08
C ALA A 176 -11.50 4.64 1.69
N TRP A 177 -10.99 4.55 0.47
CA TRP A 177 -10.04 5.51 -0.10
C TRP A 177 -10.58 6.94 -0.11
N LEU A 178 -11.78 7.13 -0.64
CA LEU A 178 -12.42 8.45 -0.71
C LEU A 178 -12.73 9.00 0.67
N LYS A 179 -13.13 8.15 1.62
CA LYS A 179 -13.40 8.54 3.00
C LYS A 179 -12.15 9.02 3.73
N VAL A 180 -11.03 8.33 3.55
CA VAL A 180 -9.77 8.67 4.24
C VAL A 180 -9.02 9.78 3.50
N ALA A 181 -8.76 9.62 2.20
CA ALA A 181 -7.87 10.48 1.42
C ALA A 181 -8.58 11.35 0.36
N GLY A 182 -9.90 11.33 0.27
CA GLY A 182 -10.66 11.99 -0.80
C GLY A 182 -10.38 13.48 -0.95
N SER A 183 -10.23 14.21 0.15
CA SER A 183 -9.89 15.65 0.13
C SER A 183 -8.51 15.89 -0.51
N ARG A 184 -7.52 15.04 -0.18
CA ARG A 184 -6.18 15.13 -0.78
C ARG A 184 -6.21 14.74 -2.26
N LEU A 185 -6.92 13.68 -2.63
CA LEU A 185 -7.09 13.26 -4.03
C LEU A 185 -7.72 14.37 -4.89
N SER A 186 -8.73 15.06 -4.34
CA SER A 186 -9.37 16.21 -5.00
C SER A 186 -8.40 17.38 -5.17
N ALA A 187 -7.61 17.69 -4.14
CA ALA A 187 -6.63 18.76 -4.21
C ALA A 187 -5.52 18.50 -5.24
N GLU A 188 -5.04 17.26 -5.35
CA GLU A 188 -4.06 16.84 -6.38
C GLU A 188 -4.66 16.97 -7.79
N LEU A 189 -5.90 16.52 -7.98
CA LEU A 189 -6.59 16.61 -9.28
C LEU A 189 -6.79 18.06 -9.71
N ASP A 190 -7.14 18.95 -8.78
CA ASP A 190 -7.25 20.38 -9.05
C ASP A 190 -5.89 21.01 -9.37
N SER A 191 -4.82 20.56 -8.73
CA SER A 191 -3.45 20.98 -9.04
C SER A 191 -3.05 20.58 -10.46
N GLU A 192 -3.28 19.32 -10.85
CA GLU A 192 -3.00 18.80 -12.20
C GLU A 192 -3.80 19.52 -13.29
N LYS A 193 -5.09 19.80 -13.03
CA LYS A 193 -5.90 20.61 -13.95
C LYS A 193 -5.35 22.02 -14.09
N ARG A 194 -4.91 22.66 -13.00
CA ARG A 194 -4.32 24.01 -13.02
C ARG A 194 -3.00 24.04 -13.78
N THR A 195 -2.12 23.06 -13.62
CA THR A 195 -0.86 22.96 -14.39
C THR A 195 -1.13 22.70 -15.87
N THR A 196 -2.09 21.83 -16.21
CA THR A 196 -2.50 21.57 -17.60
C THR A 196 -3.09 22.83 -18.26
N LEU A 197 -3.99 23.53 -17.58
CA LEU A 197 -4.56 24.79 -18.06
C LEU A 197 -3.51 25.91 -18.17
N ARG A 198 -2.54 25.95 -17.26
CA ARG A 198 -1.43 26.92 -17.30
C ARG A 198 -0.47 26.62 -18.45
N GLY A 199 -0.13 25.36 -18.70
CA GLY A 199 0.67 24.93 -19.87
C GLY A 199 -0.03 25.23 -21.19
N SER A 200 -1.34 25.03 -21.26
CA SER A 200 -2.17 25.38 -22.42
C SER A 200 -2.24 26.90 -22.66
N ARG A 201 -2.23 27.73 -21.60
CA ARG A 201 -2.13 29.20 -21.71
C ARG A 201 -0.78 29.70 -22.21
N TYR A 202 0.31 29.00 -21.91
CA TYR A 202 1.63 29.33 -22.47
C TYR A 202 1.74 28.94 -23.96
N ASN A 203 1.03 27.90 -24.39
CA ASN A 203 0.92 27.53 -25.82
C ASN A 203 0.02 28.46 -26.64
N THR A 204 -0.91 29.19 -26.01
CA THR A 204 -1.85 30.09 -26.71
C THR A 204 -1.39 31.55 -26.78
N ARG A 205 -0.21 31.89 -26.23
CA ARG A 205 0.36 33.26 -26.28
C ARG A 205 1.73 33.38 -26.93
N GLY A 206 2.23 32.34 -27.60
CA GLY A 206 3.54 32.42 -28.25
C GLY A 206 3.80 31.31 -29.24
N ARG A 207 3.18 31.39 -30.42
CA ARG A 207 3.83 31.17 -31.73
C ARG A 207 2.78 31.23 -32.85
N HIS A 208 2.85 32.31 -33.62
CA HIS A 208 2.71 32.19 -35.07
C HIS A 208 3.94 31.41 -35.55
N MET A 209 3.73 30.32 -36.28
CA MET A 209 4.56 29.82 -37.39
C MET A 209 3.89 28.55 -37.94
N ASP A 210 3.16 28.79 -39.02
CA ASP A 210 3.02 27.98 -40.22
C ASP A 210 2.68 26.49 -40.11
N SER A 211 1.44 26.20 -40.53
CA SER A 211 1.12 25.00 -41.32
C SER A 211 2.20 24.75 -42.39
N PRO A 212 2.53 23.48 -42.64
CA PRO A 212 1.83 22.89 -43.78
C PRO A 212 1.34 21.46 -43.51
N CYS A 213 0.12 21.22 -43.99
CA CYS A 213 -0.31 19.91 -44.46
C CYS A 213 0.69 19.34 -45.47
N GLN A 214 0.97 18.04 -45.39
CA GLN A 214 1.10 17.09 -46.50
C GLN A 214 1.30 15.69 -45.87
N THR A 215 0.24 14.88 -45.72
CA THR A 215 -0.30 13.89 -46.68
C THR A 215 0.61 12.67 -46.88
N MET A 216 0.06 11.48 -46.55
CA MET A 216 0.29 10.09 -47.02
C MET A 216 1.64 9.81 -47.72
N ILE A 217 2.44 8.81 -47.33
CA ILE A 217 2.20 7.37 -47.16
C ILE A 217 3.17 6.84 -46.09
#